data_AF-A0A679I4P7-F1
#
_entry.id   AF-A0A679I4P7-F1
#
_cell.length_a   1.000
_cell.length_b   1.000
_cell.length_c   1.000
_cell.angle_alpha   90.00
_cell.angle_beta   90.00
_cell.angle_gamma   90.00
#
_symmetry.space_group_name_H-M   'P 1'
#
loop_
_entity.id
_entity.type
_entity.pdbx_description
1 polymer ?
#
loop_
_entity_poly.entity_id
_entity_poly.type
_entity_poly.pdbx_seq_one_letter_code
_entity_poly.pdbx_strand_id
1 'polypeptide(L)'
;MKTHRLVMIGLALLAAAGCAGTVAKERKGQQPDAVVDMLHRGVIELNGNIDELKEHIDHLEHMPAVKDPRMQELLGLDIVAWQLHLQQWVVQRDHLLNSLASIQRVKAAPQDKATVGTEWSTRQATFVKTVEELKTHRRKLEQKRSEMESHLLEQYFK
;
A
#
# COMPACT_ATOMS: atom_id res chain seq x y z
N MET A 1 28.37 -35.59 -13.18
CA MET A 1 26.91 -35.48 -13.46
C MET A 1 26.65 -34.14 -14.12
N LYS A 2 26.10 -34.20 -15.36
CA LYS A 2 25.30 -33.22 -16.14
C LYS A 2 25.34 -31.74 -15.71
N THR A 3 25.58 -30.74 -16.54
CA THR A 3 26.18 -30.53 -17.87
C THR A 3 26.27 -29.01 -18.02
N HIS A 4 27.41 -28.52 -18.51
CA HIS A 4 27.61 -27.14 -18.94
C HIS A 4 26.66 -26.75 -20.08
N ARG A 5 26.36 -25.45 -20.24
CA ARG A 5 26.81 -24.65 -21.40
C ARG A 5 26.25 -23.20 -21.41
N LEU A 6 27.20 -22.26 -21.51
CA LEU A 6 27.08 -20.99 -22.23
C LEU A 6 26.47 -21.19 -23.63
N VAL A 7 25.81 -20.16 -24.19
CA VAL A 7 26.19 -19.47 -25.45
C VAL A 7 25.06 -18.55 -25.95
N MET A 8 25.48 -17.38 -26.43
CA MET A 8 24.81 -16.35 -27.24
C MET A 8 24.02 -16.88 -28.46
N ILE A 9 23.36 -15.94 -29.16
CA ILE A 9 22.73 -15.97 -30.52
C ILE A 9 21.24 -15.60 -30.34
N GLY A 10 20.68 -14.55 -30.93
CA GLY A 10 20.91 -13.94 -32.24
C GLY A 10 19.65 -14.17 -33.10
N LEU A 11 19.05 -13.07 -33.57
CA LEU A 11 18.07 -12.91 -34.66
C LEU A 11 17.23 -14.12 -35.15
N ALA A 12 15.90 -13.96 -35.18
CA ALA A 12 15.05 -14.49 -36.26
C ALA A 12 13.69 -13.76 -36.34
N LEU A 13 13.71 -12.54 -36.89
CA LEU A 13 12.52 -11.98 -37.56
C LEU A 13 12.46 -12.59 -38.95
N LEU A 14 11.71 -13.68 -39.09
CA LEU A 14 11.35 -14.23 -40.39
C LEU A 14 9.89 -13.86 -40.68
N ALA A 15 9.74 -12.95 -41.63
CA ALA A 15 8.52 -12.75 -42.38
C ALA A 15 8.19 -14.04 -43.15
N ALA A 16 6.95 -14.51 -43.01
CA ALA A 16 6.32 -15.37 -44.00
C ALA A 16 5.04 -14.68 -44.46
N ALA A 17 5.06 -14.29 -45.73
CA ALA A 17 3.88 -13.85 -46.46
C ALA A 17 2.86 -15.01 -46.54
N GLY A 18 1.60 -14.68 -46.28
CA GLY A 18 0.47 -15.56 -46.48
C GLY A 18 -0.77 -14.72 -46.77
N CYS A 19 -0.99 -14.39 -48.05
CA CYS A 19 -2.28 -13.93 -48.53
C CYS A 19 -3.27 -15.08 -48.42
N ALA A 20 -4.11 -15.06 -47.39
CA ALA A 20 -5.36 -15.81 -47.35
C ALA A 20 -6.36 -15.02 -46.52
N GLY A 21 -7.39 -14.52 -47.20
CA GLY A 21 -8.47 -13.81 -46.57
C GLY A 21 -9.20 -14.70 -45.58
N THR A 22 -9.28 -14.23 -44.35
CA THR A 22 -10.46 -14.34 -43.52
C THR A 22 -10.51 -13.07 -42.70
N VAL A 23 -11.58 -12.29 -42.85
CA VAL A 23 -11.96 -11.24 -41.91
C VAL A 23 -12.35 -11.94 -40.61
N ALA A 24 -11.36 -12.44 -39.88
CA ALA A 24 -11.51 -12.70 -38.46
C ALA A 24 -11.58 -11.31 -37.84
N LYS A 25 -12.81 -10.87 -37.58
CA LYS A 25 -13.08 -9.78 -36.67
C LYS A 25 -12.57 -10.26 -35.31
N GLU A 26 -11.27 -10.12 -35.08
CA GLU A 26 -10.69 -10.23 -33.76
C GLU A 26 -11.53 -9.30 -32.91
N ARG A 27 -12.35 -9.89 -32.03
CA ARG A 27 -12.63 -9.23 -30.76
C ARG A 27 -11.23 -8.98 -30.22
N LYS A 28 -10.73 -7.75 -30.40
CA LYS A 28 -9.56 -7.26 -29.68
C LYS A 28 -9.86 -7.58 -28.23
N GLY A 29 -9.31 -8.69 -27.75
CA GLY A 29 -9.32 -9.02 -26.34
C GLY A 29 -8.74 -7.79 -25.69
N GLN A 30 -9.56 -7.10 -24.91
CA GLN A 30 -9.20 -5.86 -24.28
C GLN A 30 -7.93 -6.15 -23.48
N GLN A 31 -6.79 -5.64 -23.94
CA GLN A 31 -5.53 -5.93 -23.27
C GLN A 31 -5.67 -5.50 -21.80
N PRO A 32 -5.21 -6.32 -20.85
CA PRO A 32 -5.24 -5.97 -19.44
C PRO A 32 -4.59 -4.60 -19.25
N ASP A 33 -5.28 -3.69 -18.56
CA ASP A 33 -4.67 -2.42 -18.22
C ASP A 33 -3.75 -2.65 -17.02
N ALA A 34 -2.46 -2.72 -17.30
CA ALA A 34 -1.42 -3.01 -16.31
C ALA A 34 -1.45 -2.04 -15.12
N VAL A 35 -1.88 -0.79 -15.30
CA VAL A 35 -2.00 0.19 -14.21
C VAL A 35 -3.18 -0.17 -13.31
N VAL A 36 -4.33 -0.51 -13.90
CA VAL A 36 -5.52 -0.95 -13.15
C VAL A 36 -5.21 -2.23 -12.38
N ASP A 37 -4.53 -3.20 -12.98
CA ASP A 37 -4.17 -4.46 -12.33
C ASP A 37 -3.16 -4.26 -11.20
N MET A 38 -2.18 -3.36 -11.37
CA MET A 38 -1.25 -2.97 -10.31
C MET A 38 -1.99 -2.33 -9.12
N LEU A 39 -2.92 -1.40 -9.38
CA LEU A 39 -3.71 -0.75 -8.32
C LEU A 39 -4.59 -1.75 -7.57
N HIS A 40 -5.26 -2.66 -8.28
CA HIS A 40 -6.05 -3.73 -7.64
C HIS A 40 -5.20 -4.60 -6.72
N ARG A 41 -4.02 -5.03 -7.17
CA ARG A 41 -3.11 -5.81 -6.32
C ARG A 41 -2.70 -5.05 -5.06
N GLY A 42 -2.33 -3.78 -5.20
CA GLY A 42 -1.98 -2.93 -4.06
C GLY A 42 -3.14 -2.79 -3.06
N VAL A 43 -4.39 -2.67 -3.53
CA VAL A 43 -5.57 -2.65 -2.65
C VAL A 43 -5.76 -3.98 -1.92
N ILE A 44 -5.59 -5.12 -2.60
CA ILE A 44 -5.72 -6.46 -2.00
C ILE A 44 -4.65 -6.66 -0.92
N GLU A 45 -3.39 -6.35 -1.23
CA GLU A 45 -2.27 -6.45 -0.29
C GLU A 45 -2.50 -5.56 0.93
N LEU A 46 -2.92 -4.31 0.74
CA LEU A 46 -3.19 -3.41 1.85
C LEU A 46 -4.38 -3.87 2.71
N ASN A 47 -5.43 -4.46 2.12
CA ASN A 47 -6.52 -5.03 2.91
C ASN A 47 -6.05 -6.16 3.82
N GLY A 48 -5.27 -7.11 3.29
CA GLY A 48 -4.70 -8.19 4.09
C GLY A 48 -3.84 -7.64 5.25
N ASN A 49 -2.92 -6.73 4.93
CA ASN A 49 -2.07 -6.09 5.92
C ASN A 49 -2.87 -5.32 7.00
N ILE A 50 -3.91 -4.60 6.60
CA ILE A 50 -4.80 -3.87 7.51
C ILE A 50 -5.51 -4.82 8.47
N ASP A 51 -6.00 -5.96 7.97
CA ASP A 51 -6.73 -6.91 8.80
C ASP A 51 -5.79 -7.64 9.77
N GLU A 52 -4.60 -8.07 9.31
CA GLU A 52 -3.55 -8.62 10.18
C GLU A 52 -3.14 -7.63 11.28
N LEU A 53 -2.99 -6.34 10.94
CA LEU A 53 -2.61 -5.32 11.92
C LEU A 53 -3.72 -5.03 12.94
N LYS A 54 -5.00 -5.08 12.53
CA LYS A 54 -6.11 -4.96 13.48
C LYS A 54 -6.12 -6.12 14.47
N GLU A 55 -5.91 -7.35 13.99
CA GLU A 55 -5.81 -8.53 14.87
C GLU A 55 -4.63 -8.41 15.83
N HIS A 56 -3.49 -7.88 15.37
CA HIS A 56 -2.34 -7.63 16.23
C HIS A 56 -2.62 -6.57 17.31
N ILE A 57 -3.25 -5.45 16.94
CA ILE A 57 -3.66 -4.41 17.89
C ILE A 57 -4.64 -4.97 18.93
N ASP A 58 -5.65 -5.70 18.47
CA ASP A 58 -6.64 -6.35 19.33
C ASP A 58 -5.95 -7.30 20.33
N HIS A 59 -5.00 -8.11 19.86
CA HIS A 59 -4.22 -8.99 20.71
C HIS A 59 -3.47 -8.21 21.81
N LEU A 60 -2.79 -7.11 21.45
CA LEU A 60 -2.05 -6.27 22.40
C LEU A 60 -2.97 -5.60 23.43
N GLU A 61 -4.13 -5.12 23.00
CA GLU A 61 -5.13 -4.48 23.87
C GLU A 61 -5.73 -5.47 24.89
N HIS A 62 -5.79 -6.75 24.55
CA HIS A 62 -6.29 -7.83 25.41
C HIS A 62 -5.20 -8.54 26.22
N MET A 63 -3.93 -8.11 26.13
CA MET A 63 -2.89 -8.68 26.99
C MET A 63 -3.17 -8.41 28.48
N PRO A 64 -2.83 -9.34 29.38
CA PRO A 64 -2.95 -9.09 30.82
C PRO A 64 -2.15 -7.85 31.24
N ALA A 65 -2.74 -7.05 32.13
CA ALA A 65 -2.11 -5.83 32.63
C ALA A 65 -0.72 -6.12 33.25
N VAL A 66 0.25 -5.29 32.90
CA VAL A 66 1.60 -5.38 33.46
C VAL A 66 1.61 -4.66 34.81
N LYS A 67 2.23 -5.26 35.83
CA LYS A 67 2.26 -4.70 37.19
C LYS A 67 3.08 -3.41 37.31
N ASP A 68 4.15 -3.28 36.51
CA ASP A 68 4.97 -2.07 36.49
C ASP A 68 4.25 -0.98 35.66
N PRO A 69 3.90 0.16 36.25
CA PRO A 69 3.19 1.24 35.54
C PRO A 69 3.98 1.80 34.36
N ARG A 70 5.31 1.77 34.38
CA ARG A 70 6.14 2.27 33.27
C ARG A 70 6.14 1.28 32.10
N MET A 71 6.12 -0.02 32.39
CA MET A 71 5.94 -1.04 31.36
C MET A 71 4.53 -0.97 30.76
N GLN A 72 3.52 -0.70 31.58
CA GLN A 72 2.15 -0.47 31.11
C GLN A 72 2.05 0.77 30.21
N GLU A 73 2.76 1.85 30.55
CA GLU A 73 2.83 3.02 29.67
C GLU A 73 3.54 2.72 28.35
N LEU A 74 4.65 1.96 28.37
CA LEU A 74 5.35 1.57 27.15
C LEU A 74 4.46 0.72 26.22
N LEU A 75 3.73 -0.26 26.78
CA LEU A 75 2.73 -1.04 26.04
C LEU A 75 1.66 -0.13 25.41
N GLY A 76 1.17 0.85 26.18
CA GLY A 76 0.21 1.83 25.66
C GLY A 76 0.76 2.64 24.48
N LEU A 77 2.03 3.07 24.55
CA LEU A 77 2.69 3.78 23.44
C LEU A 77 2.87 2.89 22.21
N ASP A 78 3.20 1.61 22.40
CA ASP A 78 3.31 0.64 21.30
C ASP A 78 1.94 0.40 20.62
N ILE A 79 0.86 0.24 21.39
CA ILE A 79 -0.50 0.12 20.84
C ILE A 79 -0.87 1.35 20.01
N VAL A 80 -0.64 2.56 20.55
CA VAL A 80 -0.90 3.81 19.81
C VAL A 80 -0.05 3.89 18.54
N ALA A 81 1.17 3.35 18.55
CA ALA A 81 2.04 3.33 17.38
C ALA A 81 1.51 2.42 16.29
N TRP A 82 1.01 1.24 16.66
CA TRP A 82 0.35 0.33 15.73
C TRP A 82 -0.96 0.90 15.19
N GLN A 83 -1.78 1.54 16.02
CA GLN A 83 -2.99 2.23 15.59
C GLN A 83 -2.68 3.36 14.59
N LEU A 84 -1.58 4.10 14.78
CA LEU A 84 -1.14 5.11 13.82
C LEU A 84 -0.70 4.48 12.50
N HIS A 85 -0.02 3.33 12.55
CA HIS A 85 0.35 2.58 11.35
C HIS A 85 -0.88 2.10 10.58
N LEU A 86 -1.90 1.62 11.30
CA LEU A 86 -3.19 1.22 10.74
C LEU A 86 -3.87 2.39 10.01
N GLN A 87 -3.90 3.58 10.62
CA GLN A 87 -4.45 4.78 9.98
C GLN A 87 -3.70 5.12 8.68
N GLN A 88 -2.37 5.01 8.67
CA GLN A 88 -1.56 5.24 7.48
C GLN A 88 -1.92 4.27 6.34
N TRP A 89 -2.04 2.98 6.63
CA TRP A 89 -2.41 1.98 5.61
C TRP A 89 -3.83 2.17 5.10
N VAL A 90 -4.79 2.49 5.96
CA VAL A 90 -6.16 2.82 5.56
C VAL A 90 -6.18 4.00 4.57
N VAL A 91 -5.47 5.08 4.89
CA VAL A 91 -5.38 6.27 4.01
C VAL A 91 -4.73 5.92 2.67
N GLN A 92 -3.68 5.08 2.66
CA GLN A 92 -3.05 4.62 1.43
C GLN A 92 -4.00 3.76 0.59
N ARG A 93 -4.70 2.80 1.19
CA ARG A 93 -5.68 1.96 0.49
C ARG A 93 -6.79 2.80 -0.12
N ASP A 94 -7.35 3.73 0.64
CA ASP A 94 -8.44 4.58 0.19
C ASP A 94 -7.99 5.48 -0.96
N HIS A 95 -6.74 5.93 -0.96
CA HIS A 95 -6.14 6.65 -2.07
C HIS A 95 -6.03 5.78 -3.34
N LEU A 96 -5.63 4.51 -3.22
CA LEU A 96 -5.58 3.57 -4.35
C LEU A 96 -6.99 3.28 -4.91
N LEU A 97 -7.97 3.03 -4.04
CA LEU A 97 -9.37 2.83 -4.44
C LEU A 97 -9.93 4.04 -5.20
N ASN A 98 -9.63 5.24 -4.72
CA ASN A 98 -10.01 6.48 -5.40
C ASN A 98 -9.35 6.61 -6.77
N SER A 99 -8.06 6.27 -6.88
CA SER A 99 -7.32 6.27 -8.15
C SER A 99 -7.97 5.34 -9.17
N LEU A 100 -8.27 4.12 -8.74
CA LEU A 100 -8.92 3.09 -9.54
C LEU A 100 -10.29 3.56 -10.04
N ALA A 101 -11.13 4.09 -9.14
CA ALA A 101 -12.46 4.60 -9.48
C ALA A 101 -12.40 5.75 -10.49
N SER A 102 -11.44 6.68 -10.33
CA SER A 102 -11.21 7.77 -11.29
C SER A 102 -10.84 7.26 -12.68
N ILE A 103 -9.91 6.29 -12.77
CA ILE A 103 -9.50 5.68 -14.05
C ILE A 103 -10.70 5.00 -14.72
N GLN A 104 -11.47 4.21 -13.96
CA GLN A 104 -12.65 3.52 -14.48
C GLN A 104 -13.71 4.50 -14.98
N ARG A 105 -13.96 5.60 -14.25
CA ARG A 105 -14.91 6.64 -14.67
C ARG A 105 -14.49 7.32 -15.97
N VAL A 106 -13.21 7.67 -16.12
CA VAL A 106 -12.70 8.27 -17.38
C VAL A 106 -12.79 7.31 -18.55
N LYS A 107 -12.55 6.00 -18.32
CA LYS A 107 -12.72 4.99 -19.37
C LYS A 107 -14.18 4.82 -19.81
N ALA A 108 -15.12 4.88 -18.86
CA ALA A 108 -16.54 4.76 -19.13
C ALA A 108 -17.13 6.02 -19.78
N ALA A 109 -16.65 7.20 -19.37
CA ALA A 109 -17.11 8.50 -19.82
C ALA A 109 -15.91 9.44 -20.06
N PRO A 110 -15.25 9.37 -21.24
CA PRO A 110 -14.07 10.20 -21.53
C PRO A 110 -14.34 11.71 -21.46
N GLN A 111 -15.58 12.14 -21.67
CA GLN A 111 -16.01 13.54 -21.54
C GLN A 111 -15.89 14.07 -20.09
N ASP A 112 -15.94 13.19 -19.08
CA ASP A 112 -15.83 13.57 -17.67
C ASP A 112 -14.37 13.85 -17.25
N LYS A 113 -13.40 13.65 -18.14
CA LYS A 113 -11.96 13.70 -17.82
C LYS A 113 -11.55 14.98 -17.09
N ALA A 114 -12.08 16.14 -17.48
CA ALA A 114 -11.77 17.40 -16.82
C ALA A 114 -12.29 17.43 -15.37
N THR A 115 -13.55 17.06 -15.17
CA THR A 115 -14.19 16.99 -13.84
C THR A 115 -13.46 15.99 -12.94
N VAL A 116 -13.19 14.78 -13.44
CA VAL A 116 -12.45 13.76 -12.69
C VAL A 116 -11.02 14.23 -12.36
N GLY A 117 -10.36 14.95 -13.26
CA GLY A 117 -9.04 15.53 -13.00
C GLY A 117 -9.04 16.55 -11.86
N THR A 118 -10.08 17.38 -11.77
CA THR A 118 -10.25 18.34 -10.67
C THR A 118 -10.51 17.62 -9.34
N GLU A 119 -11.47 16.67 -9.33
CA GLU A 119 -11.77 15.85 -8.14
C GLU A 119 -10.52 15.11 -7.63
N TRP A 120 -9.75 14.53 -8.56
CA TRP A 120 -8.49 13.85 -8.28
C TRP A 120 -7.47 14.79 -7.62
N SER A 121 -7.28 15.98 -8.16
CA SER A 121 -6.32 16.96 -7.64
C SER A 121 -6.67 17.39 -6.21
N THR A 122 -7.95 17.60 -5.91
CA THR A 122 -8.41 17.88 -4.55
C THR A 122 -8.12 16.72 -3.60
N ARG A 123 -8.44 15.48 -3.99
CA ARG A 123 -8.17 14.29 -3.17
C ARG A 123 -6.67 14.05 -2.97
N GLN A 124 -5.86 14.32 -3.98
CA GLN A 124 -4.40 14.25 -3.89
C GLN A 124 -3.87 15.22 -2.83
N ALA A 125 -4.35 16.46 -2.82
CA ALA A 125 -3.96 17.45 -1.83
C ALA A 125 -4.35 17.01 -0.41
N THR A 126 -5.56 16.48 -0.22
CA THR A 126 -6.00 15.91 1.06
C THR A 126 -5.12 14.74 1.49
N PHE A 127 -4.85 13.79 0.59
CA PHE A 127 -3.99 12.64 0.88
C PHE A 127 -2.61 13.06 1.35
N VAL A 128 -1.95 13.97 0.62
CA VAL A 128 -0.62 14.47 0.99
C VAL A 128 -0.65 15.14 2.36
N LYS A 129 -1.64 15.99 2.61
CA LYS A 129 -1.81 16.64 3.92
C LYS A 129 -1.94 15.62 5.05
N THR A 130 -2.84 14.63 4.90
CA THR A 130 -3.06 13.60 5.91
C THR A 130 -1.80 12.77 6.16
N VAL A 131 -1.04 12.43 5.11
CA VAL A 131 0.23 11.71 5.27
C VAL A 131 1.25 12.53 6.07
N GLU A 132 1.35 13.83 5.85
CA GLU A 132 2.26 14.70 6.62
C GLU A 132 1.84 14.87 8.10
N GLU A 133 0.53 14.92 8.37
CA GLU A 133 -0.01 14.91 9.72
C GLU A 133 0.34 13.60 10.45
N LEU A 134 0.11 12.46 9.79
CA LEU A 134 0.47 11.13 10.33
C LEU A 134 1.97 10.99 10.59
N LYS A 135 2.84 11.45 9.69
CA LYS A 135 4.29 11.49 9.92
C LYS A 135 4.67 12.33 11.14
N THR A 136 3.97 13.44 11.35
CA THR A 136 4.23 14.31 12.50
C THR A 136 3.79 13.64 13.80
N HIS A 137 2.63 12.97 13.82
CA HIS A 137 2.20 12.17 14.96
C HIS A 137 3.18 11.03 15.27
N ARG A 138 3.68 10.35 14.23
CA ARG A 138 4.63 9.25 14.37
C ARG A 138 5.92 9.71 15.06
N ARG A 139 6.51 10.81 14.60
CA ARG A 139 7.74 11.36 15.21
C ARG A 139 7.56 11.71 16.69
N LYS A 140 6.43 12.35 17.04
CA LYS A 140 6.13 12.71 18.44
C LYS A 140 5.99 11.46 19.31
N LEU A 141 5.36 10.42 18.79
CA LEU A 141 5.16 9.16 19.49
C LEU A 141 6.47 8.40 19.68
N GLU A 142 7.29 8.29 18.63
CA GLU A 142 8.61 7.64 18.67
C GLU A 142 9.53 8.35 19.68
N GLN A 143 9.49 9.68 19.73
CA GLN A 143 10.20 10.46 20.74
C GLN A 143 9.74 10.09 22.16
N LYS A 144 8.42 10.14 22.42
CA LYS A 144 7.88 9.80 23.74
C LYS A 144 8.21 8.37 24.16
N ARG A 145 8.12 7.41 23.23
CA ARG A 145 8.48 6.01 23.45
C ARG A 145 9.96 5.89 23.84
N SER A 146 10.86 6.53 23.10
CA SER A 146 12.30 6.52 23.39
C SER A 146 12.64 7.15 24.74
N GLU A 147 11.95 8.22 25.13
CA GLU A 147 12.09 8.84 26.44
C GLU A 147 11.65 7.88 27.56
N MET A 148 10.50 7.24 27.41
CA MET A 148 9.99 6.25 28.38
C MET A 148 10.91 5.03 28.51
N GLU A 149 11.37 4.49 27.38
CA GLU A 149 12.32 3.38 27.34
C GLU A 149 13.64 3.73 28.07
N SER A 150 14.15 4.96 27.88
CA SER A 150 15.33 5.44 28.59
C SER A 150 15.11 5.49 30.11
N HIS A 151 13.99 6.03 30.58
CA HIS A 151 13.66 6.08 32.01
C HIS A 151 13.50 4.69 32.63
N LEU A 152 12.96 3.74 31.86
CA LEU A 152 12.85 2.34 32.25
C LEU A 152 14.22 1.66 32.37
N LEU A 153 15.15 1.94 31.48
CA LEU A 153 16.46 1.31 31.48
C LEU A 153 17.39 1.91 32.55
N GLU A 154 17.28 3.21 32.84
CA GLU A 154 18.08 3.89 33.87
C GLU A 154 18.02 3.21 35.24
N GLN A 155 16.93 2.53 35.58
CA GLN A 155 16.79 1.85 36.88
C GLN A 155 17.74 0.64 37.03
N TYR A 156 18.27 0.10 35.93
CA TYR A 156 19.20 -1.03 35.92
C TYR A 156 20.66 -0.61 35.85
N PHE A 157 20.94 0.67 35.58
CA PHE A 157 22.28 1.24 35.49
C PHE A 157 22.65 2.13 36.69
N LYS A 158 21.76 2.24 37.67
CA LYS A 158 21.97 2.88 38.98
C LYS A 158 22.22 1.80 40.02
#